data_AF-A0A7V6U1A5-F1
#
_entry.id   AF-A0A7V6U1A5-F1
#
_cell.length_a   1.000
_cell.length_b   1.000
_cell.length_c   1.000
_cell.angle_alpha   90.00
_cell.angle_beta   90.00
_cell.angle_gamma   90.00
#
_symmetry.space_group_name_H-M   'P 1'
#
loop_
_entity.id
_entity.type
_entity.pdbx_description
1 polymer ?
#
loop_
_entity_poly.entity_id
_entity_poly.type
_entity_poly.pdbx_seq_one_letter_code
_entity_poly.pdbx_strand_id
1 'polypeptide(L)'
;MRISQLNGANTAGYFDRLPEKLVLEGYRRWTAGFETGSIIPWEMTWGLYSEVLGASEARRAVGELSHFIRVLRHCASCPLRAFPFDSHHVCREECLTLGLISGIQNQDALLLDTCLEAIACHRRCDDVAGAARNFADTLADFGQTLLPIPIHAIDSALNFTPRATFH
;
A
#
# COMPACT_ATOMS: atom_id res chain seq x y z
N MET A 1 16.29 -0.33 6.90
CA MET A 1 16.38 -1.15 8.13
C MET A 1 16.22 -2.61 7.71
N ARG A 2 17.25 -3.46 7.90
CA ARG A 2 17.16 -4.90 7.61
C ARG A 2 16.64 -5.60 8.87
N ILE A 3 15.44 -6.18 8.79
CA ILE A 3 14.95 -7.12 9.79
C ILE A 3 15.34 -8.50 9.27
N SER A 4 16.49 -9.03 9.67
CA SER A 4 16.84 -10.42 9.41
C SER A 4 17.92 -10.89 10.36
N GLN A 5 17.50 -11.53 11.44
CA GLN A 5 18.28 -12.55 12.16
C GLN A 5 17.36 -13.39 13.04
N LEU A 6 16.74 -14.42 12.47
CA LEU A 6 16.36 -15.66 13.16
C LEU A 6 16.46 -16.83 12.17
N ASN A 7 16.98 -17.95 12.65
CA ASN A 7 17.49 -19.10 11.92
C ASN A 7 16.43 -19.86 11.09
N GLY A 8 16.83 -20.32 9.90
CA GLY A 8 16.64 -21.72 9.49
C GLY A 8 15.25 -22.25 9.11
N ALA A 9 14.21 -21.42 9.01
CA ALA A 9 12.93 -21.82 8.42
C ALA A 9 12.34 -20.62 7.68
N ASN A 10 12.25 -20.69 6.34
CA ASN A 10 11.56 -19.76 5.42
C ASN A 10 10.92 -18.54 6.12
N THR A 11 11.73 -17.55 6.52
CA THR A 11 11.21 -16.33 7.12
C THR A 11 10.72 -15.46 5.98
N ALA A 12 9.56 -15.80 5.44
CA ALA A 12 8.79 -14.90 4.61
C ALA A 12 8.69 -13.57 5.38
N GLY A 13 9.22 -12.49 4.79
CA GLY A 13 9.17 -11.17 5.39
C GLY A 13 7.73 -10.71 5.56
N TYR A 14 7.52 -9.68 6.38
CA TYR A 14 6.19 -9.10 6.60
C TYR A 14 5.42 -8.82 5.29
N PHE A 15 6.11 -8.33 4.26
CA PHE A 15 5.54 -8.02 2.94
C PHE A 15 5.30 -9.24 2.04
N ASP A 16 5.79 -10.42 2.40
CA ASP A 16 5.60 -11.66 1.62
C ASP A 16 4.26 -12.33 1.96
N ARG A 17 3.61 -11.92 3.05
CA ARG A 17 2.24 -12.32 3.37
C ARG A 17 1.28 -11.81 2.30
N LEU A 18 0.31 -12.63 1.90
CA LEU A 18 -0.58 -12.32 0.77
C LEU A 18 -1.33 -10.98 0.92
N PRO A 19 -1.98 -10.65 2.05
CA PRO A 19 -2.71 -9.39 2.19
C PRO A 19 -1.78 -8.17 2.02
N GLU A 20 -0.63 -8.19 2.69
CA GLU A 20 0.39 -7.14 2.63
C GLU A 20 0.98 -7.00 1.23
N LYS A 21 1.26 -8.13 0.56
CA LYS A 21 1.76 -8.18 -0.81
C LYS A 21 0.77 -7.59 -1.80
N LEU A 22 -0.52 -7.93 -1.69
CA LEU A 22 -1.57 -7.40 -2.57
C LEU A 22 -1.62 -5.87 -2.50
N VAL A 23 -1.62 -5.30 -1.29
CA VAL A 23 -1.63 -3.84 -1.10
C VAL A 23 -0.34 -3.20 -1.63
N LEU A 24 0.82 -3.72 -1.23
CA LEU A 24 2.11 -3.11 -1.56
C LEU A 24 2.42 -3.18 -3.06
N GLU A 25 2.35 -4.38 -3.64
CA GLU A 25 2.63 -4.57 -5.06
C GLU A 25 1.53 -4.00 -5.94
N GLY A 26 0.27 -4.03 -5.48
CA GLY A 26 -0.83 -3.32 -6.13
C GLY A 26 -0.56 -1.82 -6.21
N TYR A 27 -0.16 -1.20 -5.10
CA TYR A 27 0.22 0.22 -5.06
C TYR A 27 1.36 0.56 -6.01
N ARG A 28 2.47 -0.19 -5.94
CA ARG A 28 3.65 0.01 -6.80
C ARG A 28 3.31 -0.06 -8.27
N ARG A 29 2.67 -1.14 -8.68
CA ARG A 29 2.38 -1.44 -10.08
C ARG A 29 1.34 -0.47 -10.64
N TRP A 30 0.30 -0.14 -9.87
CA TRP A 30 -0.70 0.81 -10.35
C TRP A 30 -0.15 2.22 -10.51
N THR A 31 0.69 2.67 -9.56
CA THR A 31 1.37 3.97 -9.62
C THR A 31 2.35 4.02 -10.78
N ALA A 32 3.15 2.97 -10.99
CA ALA A 32 4.06 2.87 -12.13
C ALA A 32 3.33 2.92 -13.49
N GLY A 33 2.13 2.33 -13.60
CA GLY A 33 1.30 2.46 -14.80
C GLY A 33 0.89 3.91 -15.08
N PHE A 34 0.55 4.68 -14.04
CA PHE A 34 0.28 6.11 -14.17
C PHE A 34 1.50 6.96 -14.54
N GLU A 35 2.68 6.61 -14.02
CA GLU A 35 3.93 7.33 -14.30
C GLU A 35 4.47 7.06 -15.71
N THR A 36 4.42 5.81 -16.14
CA THR A 36 4.98 5.36 -17.43
C THR A 36 3.99 5.43 -18.58
N GLY A 37 2.68 5.47 -18.31
CA GLY A 37 1.64 5.31 -19.32
C GLY A 37 1.59 3.90 -19.94
N SER A 38 2.35 2.95 -19.40
CA SER A 38 2.38 1.56 -19.87
C SER A 38 1.24 0.76 -19.26
N ILE A 39 0.66 -0.14 -20.06
CA ILE A 39 -0.35 -1.10 -19.58
C ILE A 39 0.28 -2.26 -18.78
N ILE A 40 1.58 -2.53 -18.97
CA ILE A 40 2.27 -3.70 -18.40
C ILE A 40 2.13 -3.77 -16.87
N PRO A 41 2.36 -2.69 -16.08
CA PRO A 41 2.17 -2.76 -14.64
C PRO A 41 0.73 -3.08 -14.21
N TRP A 42 -0.27 -2.59 -14.96
CA TRP A 42 -1.68 -2.91 -14.68
C TRP A 42 -2.01 -4.37 -14.98
N GLU A 43 -1.44 -4.95 -16.05
CA GLU A 43 -1.54 -6.39 -16.33
C GLU A 43 -0.85 -7.24 -15.26
N MET A 44 0.32 -6.81 -14.77
CA MET A 44 1.00 -7.48 -13.65
C MET A 44 0.19 -7.42 -12.35
N THR A 45 -0.55 -6.33 -12.13
CA THR A 45 -1.47 -6.22 -10.99
C THR A 45 -2.63 -7.19 -11.16
N TRP A 46 -3.24 -7.23 -12.36
CA TRP A 46 -4.31 -8.18 -12.68
C TRP A 46 -3.87 -9.63 -12.49
N GLY A 47 -2.67 -10.00 -12.95
CA GLY A 47 -2.10 -11.33 -12.79
C GLY A 47 -1.96 -11.72 -11.33
N LEU A 48 -1.36 -10.84 -10.50
CA LEU A 48 -1.21 -11.06 -9.06
C LEU A 48 -2.56 -11.29 -8.36
N TYR A 49 -3.53 -10.41 -8.60
CA TYR A 49 -4.83 -10.51 -7.94
C TYR A 49 -5.64 -11.71 -8.42
N SER A 50 -5.61 -12.02 -9.72
CA SER A 50 -6.37 -13.15 -10.28
C SER A 50 -5.80 -14.50 -9.86
N GLU A 51 -4.49 -14.60 -9.66
CA GLU A 51 -3.85 -15.81 -9.13
C GLU A 51 -4.28 -16.07 -7.67
N VAL A 52 -4.36 -15.01 -6.86
CA VAL A 52 -4.65 -15.14 -5.42
C VAL A 52 -6.14 -15.26 -5.12
N LEU A 53 -7.00 -14.49 -5.81
CA LEU A 53 -8.43 -14.36 -5.51
C LEU A 53 -9.35 -15.04 -6.55
N GLY A 54 -8.81 -15.40 -7.71
CA GLY A 54 -9.62 -15.76 -8.87
C GLY A 54 -10.23 -14.54 -9.57
N ALA A 55 -10.67 -14.73 -10.82
CA ALA A 55 -10.98 -13.62 -11.73
C ALA A 55 -12.14 -12.71 -11.30
N SER A 56 -13.15 -13.26 -10.61
CA SER A 56 -14.33 -12.50 -10.18
C SER A 56 -13.98 -11.52 -9.06
N GLU A 57 -13.35 -12.03 -8.00
CA GLU A 57 -12.95 -11.24 -6.83
C GLU A 57 -11.82 -10.27 -7.19
N ALA A 58 -10.85 -10.71 -8.00
CA ALA A 58 -9.79 -9.87 -8.53
C ALA A 58 -10.33 -8.65 -9.29
N ARG A 59 -11.39 -8.80 -10.09
CA ARG A 59 -12.03 -7.67 -10.78
C ARG A 59 -12.53 -6.60 -9.82
N ARG A 60 -13.20 -6.99 -8.75
CA ARG A 60 -13.69 -6.04 -7.75
C ARG A 60 -12.52 -5.40 -7.00
N ALA A 61 -11.58 -6.20 -6.51
CA ALA A 61 -10.43 -5.71 -5.74
C ALA A 61 -9.52 -4.77 -6.55
N VAL A 62 -9.21 -5.10 -7.81
CA VAL A 62 -8.42 -4.24 -8.71
C VAL A 62 -9.19 -2.97 -9.08
N GLY A 63 -10.52 -3.06 -9.21
CA GLY A 63 -11.38 -1.89 -9.41
C GLY A 63 -11.27 -0.88 -8.26
N GLU A 64 -11.38 -1.35 -7.02
CA GLU A 64 -11.24 -0.51 -5.83
C GLU A 64 -9.81 0.02 -5.64
N LEU A 65 -8.78 -0.82 -5.88
CA LEU A 65 -7.38 -0.39 -5.89
C LEU A 65 -7.16 0.77 -6.89
N SER A 66 -7.69 0.61 -8.10
CA SER A 66 -7.60 1.62 -9.15
C SER A 66 -8.26 2.93 -8.75
N HIS A 67 -9.46 2.84 -8.19
CA HIS A 67 -10.20 3.99 -7.70
C HIS A 67 -9.44 4.72 -6.59
N PHE A 68 -8.98 3.98 -5.58
CA PHE A 68 -8.21 4.49 -4.46
C PHE A 68 -6.95 5.24 -4.91
N ILE A 69 -6.12 4.63 -5.76
CA ILE A 69 -4.86 5.27 -6.21
C ILE A 69 -5.14 6.48 -7.09
N ARG A 70 -6.20 6.44 -7.92
CA ARG A 70 -6.63 7.61 -8.70
C ARG A 70 -7.06 8.77 -7.81
N VAL A 71 -7.83 8.49 -6.75
CA VAL A 71 -8.28 9.50 -5.79
C VAL A 71 -7.09 10.09 -5.03
N LEU A 72 -6.16 9.24 -4.60
CA LEU A 72 -4.94 9.61 -3.89
C LEU A 72 -4.02 10.49 -4.75
N ARG A 73 -3.84 10.16 -6.04
CA ARG A 73 -3.01 10.92 -6.99
C ARG A 73 -3.60 12.28 -7.38
N HIS A 74 -4.88 12.55 -7.10
CA HIS A 74 -5.55 13.76 -7.60
C HIS A 74 -5.01 15.07 -7.00
N CYS A 75 -4.17 15.01 -5.95
CA CYS A 75 -3.46 16.18 -5.45
C CYS A 75 -2.06 16.28 -6.10
N ALA A 76 -1.85 17.28 -6.97
CA ALA A 76 -0.58 17.49 -7.67
C ALA A 76 0.61 17.79 -6.72
N SER A 77 0.33 18.28 -5.51
CA SER A 77 1.36 18.59 -4.49
C SER A 77 1.80 17.37 -3.68
N CYS A 78 1.11 16.23 -3.79
CA CYS A 78 1.43 14.98 -3.11
C CYS A 78 1.87 13.94 -4.15
N PRO A 79 3.10 14.03 -4.70
CA PRO A 79 3.57 13.04 -5.65
C PRO A 79 3.67 11.67 -4.95
N LEU A 80 3.01 10.68 -5.54
CA LEU A 80 3.13 9.30 -5.09
C LEU A 80 4.47 8.74 -5.53
N ARG A 81 5.18 8.14 -4.58
CA ARG A 81 6.46 7.48 -4.82
C ARG A 81 6.33 6.01 -4.52
N ALA A 82 7.08 5.20 -5.24
CA ALA A 82 7.15 3.78 -5.06
C ALA A 82 8.59 3.31 -5.30
N PHE A 83 9.01 2.27 -4.58
CA PHE A 83 10.19 1.52 -4.98
C PHE A 83 9.86 0.62 -6.20
N PRO A 84 10.88 0.09 -6.88
CA PRO A 84 10.69 -0.91 -7.92
C PRO A 84 9.89 -2.13 -7.43
N PHE A 85 9.25 -2.82 -8.37
CA PHE A 85 8.50 -4.04 -8.10
C PHE A 85 9.37 -5.07 -7.37
N ASP A 86 8.76 -5.82 -6.46
CA ASP A 86 9.40 -6.87 -5.66
C ASP A 86 10.58 -6.38 -4.78
N SER A 87 10.75 -5.06 -4.61
CA SER A 87 11.72 -4.49 -3.68
C SER A 87 11.40 -4.89 -2.23
N HIS A 88 12.42 -5.35 -1.51
CA HIS A 88 12.36 -5.65 -0.07
C HIS A 88 12.41 -4.38 0.82
N HIS A 89 12.47 -3.20 0.22
CA HIS A 89 12.42 -1.92 0.93
C HIS A 89 11.09 -1.23 0.68
N VAL A 90 10.60 -0.51 1.68
CA VAL A 90 9.41 0.33 1.57
C VAL A 90 9.77 1.80 1.73
N CYS A 91 9.17 2.67 0.91
CA CYS A 91 9.28 4.12 1.05
C CYS A 91 8.18 4.65 1.99
N ARG A 92 8.19 5.97 2.23
CA ARG A 92 7.21 6.64 3.09
C ARG A 92 5.78 6.41 2.58
N GLU A 93 5.52 6.66 1.31
CA GLU A 93 4.16 6.55 0.73
C GLU A 93 3.65 5.10 0.73
N GLU A 94 4.53 4.12 0.52
CA GLU A 94 4.21 2.70 0.63
C GLU A 94 3.84 2.30 2.07
N CYS A 95 4.61 2.80 3.06
CA CYS A 95 4.30 2.56 4.48
C CYS A 95 2.96 3.17 4.87
N LEU A 96 2.70 4.41 4.44
CA LEU A 96 1.45 5.11 4.74
C LEU A 96 0.25 4.44 4.07
N THR A 97 0.42 3.92 2.85
CA THR A 97 -0.61 3.15 2.16
C THR A 97 -0.96 1.87 2.92
N LEU A 98 0.05 1.10 3.34
CA LEU A 98 -0.17 -0.08 4.19
C LEU A 98 -0.82 0.28 5.52
N GLY A 99 -0.39 1.39 6.14
CA GLY A 99 -0.95 1.89 7.40
C GLY A 99 -2.42 2.29 7.29
N LEU A 100 -2.82 2.97 6.20
CA LEU A 100 -4.23 3.29 5.92
C LEU A 100 -5.09 2.03 5.86
N ILE A 101 -4.69 1.05 5.03
CA ILE A 101 -5.47 -0.18 4.84
C ILE A 101 -5.51 -1.01 6.13
N SER A 102 -4.37 -1.17 6.80
CA SER A 102 -4.28 -1.89 8.09
C SER A 102 -5.13 -1.21 9.17
N GLY A 103 -5.06 0.12 9.30
CA GLY A 103 -5.83 0.87 10.29
C GLY A 103 -7.33 0.78 10.05
N ILE A 104 -7.76 0.79 8.79
CA ILE A 104 -9.16 0.57 8.43
C ILE A 104 -9.63 -0.83 8.82
N GLN A 105 -8.90 -1.87 8.40
CA GLN A 105 -9.30 -3.26 8.63
C GLN A 105 -9.26 -3.66 10.11
N ASN A 106 -8.32 -3.09 10.87
CA ASN A 106 -8.12 -3.40 12.29
C ASN A 106 -8.78 -2.38 13.24
N GLN A 107 -9.60 -1.46 12.70
CA GLN A 107 -10.33 -0.43 13.47
C GLN A 107 -9.41 0.46 14.33
N ASP A 108 -8.19 0.74 13.85
CA ASP A 108 -7.24 1.64 14.49
C ASP A 108 -7.38 3.06 13.92
N ALA A 109 -8.21 3.86 14.58
CA ALA A 109 -8.48 5.24 14.18
C ALA A 109 -7.24 6.13 14.24
N LEU A 110 -6.38 5.94 15.25
CA LEU A 110 -5.17 6.75 15.41
C LEU A 110 -4.19 6.52 14.25
N LEU A 111 -3.99 5.25 13.88
CA LEU A 111 -3.16 4.89 12.73
C LEU A 111 -3.74 5.44 11.42
N LEU A 112 -5.05 5.32 11.23
CA LEU A 112 -5.75 5.84 10.06
C LEU A 112 -5.54 7.35 9.91
N ASP A 113 -5.85 8.12 10.96
CA ASP A 113 -5.76 9.59 10.92
C ASP A 113 -4.32 10.04 10.69
N THR A 114 -3.36 9.43 11.40
CA THR A 114 -1.93 9.74 11.23
C THR A 114 -1.45 9.48 9.80
N CYS A 115 -1.84 8.35 9.21
CA CYS A 115 -1.46 8.03 7.84
C CYS A 115 -2.13 8.97 6.83
N LEU A 116 -3.39 9.31 7.06
CA LEU A 116 -4.20 10.13 6.16
C LEU A 116 -3.69 11.57 6.09
N GLU A 117 -3.43 12.18 7.24
CA GLU A 117 -2.85 13.52 7.33
C GLU A 117 -1.47 13.60 6.67
N ALA A 118 -0.71 12.50 6.72
CA ALA A 118 0.61 12.42 6.15
C ALA A 118 0.63 12.20 4.62
N ILE A 119 -0.32 11.44 4.06
CA ILE A 119 -0.29 11.05 2.64
C ILE A 119 -1.20 11.92 1.76
N ALA A 120 -2.25 12.52 2.33
CA ALA A 120 -3.25 13.28 1.59
C ALA A 120 -3.23 14.78 1.93
N CYS A 121 -3.57 15.61 0.95
CA CYS A 121 -3.88 17.01 1.17
C CYS A 121 -5.14 17.14 2.04
N HIS A 122 -5.16 18.08 3.02
CA HIS A 122 -6.28 18.23 3.97
C HIS A 122 -7.67 18.29 3.30
N ARG A 123 -7.78 18.97 2.16
CA ARG A 123 -9.03 19.08 1.38
C ARG A 123 -9.55 17.78 0.76
N ARG A 124 -8.75 16.71 0.81
CA ARG A 124 -8.97 15.42 0.14
C ARG A 124 -8.95 14.25 1.12
N CYS A 125 -8.73 14.50 2.42
CA CYS A 125 -8.68 13.47 3.43
C CYS A 125 -9.93 12.59 3.39
N ASP A 126 -11.13 13.19 3.35
CA ASP A 126 -12.39 12.42 3.31
C ASP A 126 -12.52 11.56 2.05
N ASP A 127 -12.20 12.13 0.87
CA ASP A 127 -12.23 11.39 -0.40
C ASP A 127 -11.27 10.19 -0.37
N VAL A 128 -10.05 10.41 0.12
CA VAL A 128 -9.01 9.37 0.22
C VAL A 128 -9.41 8.32 1.24
N ALA A 129 -9.94 8.72 2.39
CA ALA A 129 -10.40 7.80 3.43
C ALA A 129 -11.54 6.91 2.92
N GLY A 130 -12.53 7.48 2.21
CA GLY A 130 -13.63 6.73 1.61
C GLY A 130 -13.15 5.72 0.58
N ALA A 131 -12.26 6.13 -0.33
CA ALA A 131 -11.73 5.24 -1.37
C ALA A 131 -10.82 4.14 -0.78
N ALA A 132 -9.98 4.49 0.21
CA ALA A 132 -9.17 3.52 0.94
C ALA A 132 -10.03 2.50 1.67
N ARG A 133 -11.17 2.93 2.25
CA ARG A 133 -12.09 2.05 2.97
C ARG A 133 -12.77 1.05 2.06
N ASN A 134 -13.27 1.48 0.90
CA ASN A 134 -13.85 0.55 -0.07
C ASN A 134 -12.86 -0.53 -0.51
N PHE A 135 -11.59 -0.16 -0.73
CA PHE A 135 -10.55 -1.11 -1.08
C PHE A 135 -10.20 -2.05 0.09
N ALA A 136 -10.04 -1.51 1.30
CA ALA A 136 -9.73 -2.27 2.50
C ALA A 136 -10.84 -3.28 2.87
N ASP A 137 -12.11 -2.84 2.82
CA ASP A 137 -13.27 -3.67 3.10
C ASP A 137 -13.43 -4.75 2.02
N THR A 138 -13.18 -4.41 0.74
CA THR A 138 -13.20 -5.40 -0.35
C THR A 138 -12.13 -6.48 -0.17
N LEU A 139 -10.92 -6.13 0.27
CA LEU A 139 -9.89 -7.13 0.60
C LEU A 139 -10.31 -7.99 1.79
N ALA A 140 -10.88 -7.39 2.83
CA ALA A 140 -11.36 -8.12 4.01
C ALA A 140 -12.50 -9.10 3.65
N ASP A 141 -13.44 -8.69 2.78
CA ASP A 141 -14.51 -9.53 2.23
C ASP A 141 -13.94 -10.81 1.57
N PHE A 142 -12.76 -10.72 0.96
CA PHE A 142 -12.06 -11.83 0.29
C PHE A 142 -11.03 -12.53 1.18
N GLY A 143 -11.13 -12.35 2.50
CA GLY A 143 -10.25 -12.99 3.48
C GLY A 143 -8.82 -12.42 3.53
N GLN A 144 -8.56 -11.28 2.87
CA GLN A 144 -7.26 -10.63 2.84
C GLN A 144 -7.19 -9.49 3.85
N THR A 145 -6.93 -9.85 5.11
CA THR A 145 -6.77 -8.89 6.21
C THR A 145 -5.30 -8.71 6.56
N LEU A 146 -4.82 -7.47 6.53
CA LEU A 146 -3.47 -7.10 6.94
C LEU A 146 -3.31 -7.29 8.44
N LEU A 147 -2.10 -7.63 8.87
CA LEU A 147 -1.74 -7.51 10.27
C LEU A 147 -1.89 -6.06 10.75
N PRO A 148 -2.22 -5.87 12.04
CA PRO A 148 -2.10 -4.57 12.67
C PRO A 148 -0.68 -4.03 12.54
N ILE A 149 -0.54 -2.83 11.99
CA ILE A 149 0.72 -2.11 11.94
C ILE A 149 0.79 -1.20 13.17
N PRO A 150 1.80 -1.34 14.05
CA PRO A 150 1.88 -0.48 15.21
C PRO A 150 2.29 0.94 14.79
N ILE A 151 1.71 1.96 15.42
CA ILE A 151 1.91 3.38 15.07
C ILE A 151 3.40 3.79 15.00
N HIS A 152 4.25 3.25 15.88
CA HIS A 152 5.68 3.56 15.91
C HIS A 152 6.43 3.11 14.64
N ALA A 153 5.90 2.11 13.91
CA ALA A 153 6.44 1.71 12.61
C ALA A 153 6.17 2.79 11.55
N ILE A 154 5.02 3.48 11.62
CA ILE A 154 4.71 4.63 10.77
C ILE A 154 5.54 5.85 11.18
N ASP A 155 5.68 6.14 12.47
CA ASP A 155 6.52 7.24 12.95
C ASP A 155 7.96 7.11 12.45
N SER A 156 8.48 5.88 12.44
CA SER A 156 9.81 5.59 11.92
C SER A 156 9.93 5.90 10.42
N ALA A 157 8.88 5.66 9.64
CA ALA A 157 8.83 5.97 8.21
C ALA A 157 8.67 7.48 7.94
N LEU A 158 7.91 8.19 8.78
CA LEU A 158 7.71 9.64 8.70
C LEU A 158 8.97 10.42 9.08
N ASN A 159 9.69 9.95 10.10
CA ASN A 159 10.91 10.59 10.61
C ASN A 159 12.18 10.16 9.88
N PHE A 160 12.09 9.22 8.92
CA PHE A 160 13.24 8.81 8.13
C PHE A 160 13.70 9.95 7.23
N THR A 161 14.71 10.69 7.71
CA THR A 161 15.47 11.62 6.87
C THR A 161 16.46 10.78 6.06
N PRO A 162 16.41 10.78 4.71
CA PRO A 162 17.45 10.13 3.93
C PRO A 162 18.78 10.79 4.32
N ARG A 163 19.71 10.04 4.90
CA ARG A 163 21.11 10.48 4.92
C ARG A 163 21.49 10.63 3.46
N ALA A 164 21.79 11.86 3.04
CA ALA A 164 22.33 12.13 1.73
C ALA A 164 23.54 11.21 1.51
N THR A 165 23.39 10.19 0.68
CA THR A 165 24.54 9.48 0.10
C THR A 165 25.18 10.47 -0.85
N PHE A 166 26.21 11.15 -0.36
CA PHE A 166 27.15 11.85 -1.22
C PHE A 166 27.95 10.79 -2.00
N HIS A 167 27.75 10.82 -3.33
CA HIS A 167 28.52 10.21 -4.42
C HIS A 167 28.52 8.68 -4.53
#